data_AF-A0A1E7KVU3-F1
#
_entry.id   AF-A0A1E7KVU3-F1
#
_cell.length_a   1.000
_cell.length_b   1.000
_cell.length_c   1.000
_cell.angle_alpha   90.00
_cell.angle_beta   90.00
_cell.angle_gamma   90.00
#
_symmetry.space_group_name_H-M   'P 1'
#
loop_
_entity.id
_entity.type
_entity.pdbx_description
1 polymer ?
#
loop_
_entity_poly.entity_id
_entity_poly.type
_entity_poly.pdbx_seq_one_letter_code
_entity_poly.pdbx_strand_id
1 'polypeptide(L)' 'EEHPDTPLTDVAWTLVSARSLLEVRAVAVASGRDDALAALSSAVPVAAGEGRTAAVFSGQGAQRPGMG' A
#
# COMPACT_ATOMS: atom_id res chain seq x y z
N GLU A 1 5.54 -3.39 22.07
CA GLU A 1 5.03 -2.34 21.17
C GLU A 1 4.56 -1.16 22.00
N GLU A 2 4.76 0.06 21.52
CA GLU A 2 4.50 1.28 22.30
C GLU A 2 3.08 1.82 22.10
N HIS A 3 2.46 1.55 20.94
CA HIS A 3 1.11 2.04 20.58
C HIS A 3 0.27 0.95 19.89
N PRO A 4 -0.18 -0.09 20.60
CA PRO A 4 -0.92 -1.20 19.99
C PRO A 4 -2.34 -0.81 19.54
N ASP A 5 -3.01 0.07 20.29
CA ASP A 5 -4.42 0.42 20.09
C ASP A 5 -4.66 1.49 19.02
N THR A 6 -3.61 2.08 18.46
CA THR A 6 -3.74 3.09 17.40
C THR A 6 -4.38 2.46 16.16
N PRO A 7 -5.51 3.02 15.66
CA PRO A 7 -6.18 2.49 14.48
C PRO A 7 -5.27 2.53 13.25
N LEU A 8 -5.11 1.38 12.59
CA LEU A 8 -4.21 1.26 11.44
C LEU A 8 -4.66 2.15 10.27
N THR A 9 -5.97 2.38 10.13
CA THR A 9 -6.56 3.30 9.14
C THR A 9 -6.13 4.74 9.35
N ASP A 10 -6.02 5.20 10.59
CA ASP A 10 -5.65 6.58 10.92
C ASP A 10 -4.15 6.80 10.67
N VAL A 11 -3.33 5.79 10.96
CA VAL A 11 -1.91 5.77 10.61
C VAL A 11 -1.74 5.85 9.10
N ALA A 12 -2.42 4.97 8.35
CA ALA A 12 -2.36 4.94 6.89
C ALA A 12 -2.80 6.27 6.27
N TRP A 13 -3.92 6.83 6.74
CA TRP A 13 -4.42 8.13 6.31
C TRP A 13 -3.40 9.24 6.55
N THR A 14 -2.83 9.29 7.74
CA THR A 14 -1.84 10.32 8.13
C THR A 14 -0.57 10.22 7.28
N LEU A 15 -0.10 9.00 6.97
CA LEU A 15 1.07 8.79 6.12
C LEU A 15 0.88 9.33 4.69
N VAL A 16 -0.35 9.32 4.17
CA VAL A 16 -0.66 9.81 2.82
C VAL A 16 -1.04 11.30 2.82
N SER A 17 -1.73 11.77 3.84
CA SER A 17 -2.35 13.12 3.85
C SER A 17 -1.54 14.20 4.56
N ALA A 18 -0.70 13.83 5.54
CA ALA A 18 -0.04 14.79 6.44
C ALA A 18 1.49 14.69 6.45
N ARG A 19 2.07 13.68 5.79
CA ARG A 19 3.52 13.50 5.65
C ARG A 19 3.99 13.91 4.26
N SER A 20 5.22 14.40 4.18
CA SER A 20 5.86 14.72 2.90
C SER A 20 6.11 13.46 2.08
N LEU A 21 5.81 13.53 0.77
CA LEU A 21 6.05 12.43 -0.18
C LEU A 21 7.49 12.48 -0.69
N LEU A 22 8.39 11.73 -0.03
CA LEU A 22 9.82 11.66 -0.37
C LEU A 22 10.08 10.91 -1.69
N GLU A 23 11.30 10.99 -2.22
CA GLU A 23 11.68 10.34 -3.48
C GLU A 23 11.73 8.81 -3.36
N VAL A 24 12.22 8.27 -2.24
CA VAL A 24 12.30 6.82 -2.00
C VAL A 24 11.14 6.39 -1.08
N ARG A 25 10.30 5.47 -1.54
CA ARG A 25 9.02 5.11 -0.91
C ARG A 25 8.90 3.60 -0.74
N ALA A 26 8.21 3.17 0.31
CA ALA A 26 7.78 1.79 0.52
C ALA A 26 6.30 1.78 0.86
N VAL A 27 5.57 0.74 0.42
CA VAL A 27 4.14 0.56 0.70
C VAL A 27 3.92 -0.85 1.25
N ALA A 28 3.22 -0.93 2.37
CA ALA A 28 2.74 -2.19 2.94
C ALA A 28 1.22 -2.26 2.73
N VAL A 29 0.73 -3.40 2.25
CA VAL A 29 -0.70 -3.70 2.15
C VAL A 29 -1.00 -4.73 3.23
N ALA A 30 -1.96 -4.43 4.09
CA ALA A 30 -2.29 -5.28 5.21
C ALA A 30 -3.77 -5.18 5.57
N SER A 31 -4.30 -6.28 6.09
CA SER A 31 -5.67 -6.38 6.60
C SER A 31 -5.79 -6.15 8.11
N GLY A 32 -4.65 -6.11 8.81
CA GLY A 32 -4.57 -5.92 10.26
C GLY A 32 -3.14 -5.61 10.72
N ARG A 33 -2.97 -5.45 12.04
CA ARG A 33 -1.68 -5.05 12.64
C ARG A 33 -0.57 -6.07 12.40
N ASP A 34 -0.80 -7.35 12.71
CA ASP A 34 0.24 -8.37 12.59
C ASP A 34 0.72 -8.52 11.14
N ASP A 35 -0.23 -8.48 10.20
CA ASP A 35 0.02 -8.47 8.76
C ASP A 35 0.82 -7.22 8.34
N ALA A 36 0.49 -6.04 8.88
CA ALA A 36 1.22 -4.81 8.62
C ALA A 36 2.67 -4.88 9.14
N LEU A 37 2.89 -5.39 10.36
CA LEU A 37 4.23 -5.56 10.94
C LEU A 37 5.07 -6.54 10.11
N ALA A 38 4.47 -7.65 9.70
CA ALA A 38 5.14 -8.62 8.83
C ALA A 38 5.52 -7.99 7.48
N ALA A 39 4.57 -7.33 6.80
CA ALA A 39 4.81 -6.67 5.52
C ALA A 39 5.89 -5.56 5.62
N LEU A 40 5.86 -4.75 6.69
CA LEU A 40 6.84 -3.71 6.96
C LEU A 40 8.24 -4.28 7.22
N SER A 41 8.35 -5.43 7.90
CA SER A 41 9.64 -6.07 8.17
C SER A 41 10.37 -6.51 6.90
N SER A 42 9.63 -6.74 5.81
CA SER A 42 10.16 -7.13 4.49
C SER A 42 10.04 -6.05 3.42
N ALA A 43 9.59 -4.85 3.77
CA ALA A 43 9.30 -3.81 2.80
C ALA A 43 10.59 -3.31 2.13
N VAL A 44 10.63 -3.34 0.80
CA VAL A 44 11.76 -2.86 0.01
C VAL A 44 11.43 -1.48 -0.58
N PRO A 45 12.13 -0.41 -0.19
CA PRO A 45 11.90 0.90 -0.76
C PRO A 45 12.29 0.98 -2.23
N VAL A 46 11.55 1.76 -3.00
CA VAL A 46 11.80 2.02 -4.43
C VAL A 46 11.77 3.52 -4.70
N ALA A 47 12.52 3.96 -5.71
CA ALA A 47 12.42 5.33 -6.21
C ALA A 47 11.02 5.57 -6.79
N ALA A 48 10.43 6.72 -6.47
CA ALA A 48 9.15 7.14 -7.01
C ALA A 48 9.29 7.34 -8.53
N GLY A 49 8.41 6.69 -9.29
CA GLY A 49 8.38 6.84 -10.74
C GLY A 49 7.72 8.15 -11.17
N GLU A 50 8.26 8.74 -12.23
CA GLU A 50 7.65 9.85 -12.94
C GLU A 50 7.10 9.34 -14.28
N GLY A 51 5.77 9.23 -14.38
CA GLY A 51 5.13 8.64 -15.55
C GLY A 51 3.66 9.00 -15.64
N ARG A 52 3.10 8.86 -16.84
CA ARG A 52 1.65 9.02 -17.06
C ARG A 52 0.95 7.68 -16.87
N THR A 53 -0.20 7.71 -16.23
CA THR A 53 -1.09 6.54 -16.11
C THR A 53 -1.85 6.33 -17.43
N ALA A 54 -1.91 5.08 -17.91
CA ALA A 54 -2.73 4.67 -19.04
C ALA A 54 -3.68 3.55 -18.60
N ALA A 55 -4.91 3.56 -19.11
CA ALA A 55 -5.85 2.47 -18.91
C ALA A 55 -5.59 1.37 -19.95
N VAL A 56 -5.41 0.13 -19.48
CA VAL A 56 -5.30 -1.06 -20.32
C VAL A 56 -6.45 -1.99 -19.98
N PHE A 57 -7.28 -2.30 -20.98
CA PHE A 57 -8.45 -3.16 -20.79
C PHE A 57 -8.06 -4.60 -21.05
N SER A 58 -8.27 -5.47 -20.07
CA SER A 58 -8.03 -6.90 -20.22
C SER A 58 -8.97 -7.49 -21.26
N GLY A 59 -8.46 -8.37 -22.13
CA GLY A 59 -9.27 -9.11 -23.09
C GLY A 59 -10.13 -10.20 -22.44
N GLN A 60 -10.90 -10.89 -23.29
CA GLN A 60 -11.63 -12.10 -22.91
C GLN A 60 -10.65 -13.18 -22.42
N GLY A 61 -11.00 -13.90 -21.36
CA GLY A 61 -10.18 -14.96 -20.76
C GLY A 61 -9.41 -14.55 -19.50
N ALA A 62 -9.36 -13.26 -19.16
CA ALA A 62 -8.75 -12.79 -17.92
C ALA A 62 -9.66 -12.98 -16.69
N GLN A 63 -10.93 -13.34 -16.89
CA GLN A 63 -11.91 -13.45 -15.82
C GLN A 63 -11.61 -14.58 -14.83
N ARG A 64 -11.97 -14.37 -13.56
CA ARG A 64 -11.96 -15.37 -12.48
C ARG A 64 -13.35 -15.45 -11.84
N PRO A 65 -13.79 -16.61 -11.33
CA PRO A 65 -15.02 -16.68 -10.55
C PRO A 65 -14.97 -15.72 -9.36
N GLY A 66 -16.03 -14.94 -9.15
CA GLY A 66 -16.13 -14.00 -8.01
C GLY A 66 -15.31 -12.71 -8.15
N MET A 67 -14.91 -12.32 -9.35
CA MET A 67 -14.31 -11.00 -9.58
C MET A 67 -15.22 -9.85 -9.13
N GLY A 68 -14.61 -8.86 -8.48
CA GLY A 68 -15.27 -7.76 -7.77
C GLY A 68 -14.72 -7.68 -6.35
#